data_AF-N9NY82-F1
#
_entry.id   AF-N9NY82-F1
#
_cell.length_a   1.000
_cell.length_b   1.000
_cell.length_c   1.000
_cell.angle_alpha   90.00
_cell.angle_beta   90.00
_cell.angle_gamma   90.00
#
_symmetry.space_group_name_H-M   'P 1'
#
loop_
_entity.id
_entity.type
_entity.pdbx_description
1 polymer ?
#
loop_
_entity_poly.entity_id
_entity_poly.type
_entity_poly.pdbx_seq_one_letter_code
_entity_poly.pdbx_strand_id
1 'polypeptide(L)'
;MVASTDIKFYVHTNNNAPQLQNAYGSMINVLDACLVNGINVGAVSSLIASGTTVTALFSSAHNLMQYQVIKITGANQSEFNGEHRVLTVPNAQSVTFELAAVPSLSTATGTITASLPPLAWEKPFSSTNPNGGGKAAYRSTNLLLPSHPFLRVVDELDPAYTATYAKYAKVGIVEDMTDIDTMLGVQAPFDSTMPDKNWIGTGSGIEAINGWARWYYATSYGFGSSDGDRYGASSNEMKWMVVGNGDWFYIINSSNEKEDFSAVYGFGSFESFLEGDSTNNFLISSLDYAPASENFYRLRNCPVPTLNKKTLLLQRDYTQNSSGLAAIVSLGIGKINNTSGEAIIGSPTSIGYALMPAYIYNSNIRGVLPALKWLYQSEPFSNKQSFIFGSEIFMAKSIAHPSSPESVQIVIKIGGL
;
A
#
# COMPACT_ATOMS: atom_id res chain seq x y z
N MET A 1 9.78 -24.83 -10.84
CA MET A 1 10.38 -23.86 -9.90
C MET A 1 9.23 -23.42 -9.02
N VAL A 2 9.41 -23.37 -7.70
CA VAL A 2 8.32 -22.92 -6.82
C VAL A 2 8.12 -21.43 -7.01
N ALA A 3 6.86 -21.00 -7.11
CA ALA A 3 6.53 -19.60 -7.25
C ALA A 3 7.09 -18.76 -6.08
N SER A 4 7.75 -17.64 -6.38
CA SER A 4 8.39 -16.76 -5.38
C SER A 4 7.38 -16.29 -4.33
N THR A 5 7.80 -16.13 -3.08
CA THR A 5 7.00 -15.60 -1.95
C THR A 5 7.39 -14.19 -1.54
N ASP A 6 8.24 -13.50 -2.33
CA ASP A 6 8.85 -12.23 -1.94
C ASP A 6 7.81 -11.09 -1.86
N ILE A 7 6.90 -11.04 -2.84
CA ILE A 7 5.78 -10.09 -2.85
C ILE A 7 4.56 -10.75 -2.21
N LYS A 8 3.99 -10.07 -1.22
CA LYS A 8 2.83 -10.52 -0.46
C LYS A 8 1.73 -9.47 -0.58
N PHE A 9 0.48 -9.90 -0.43
CA PHE A 9 -0.65 -8.99 -0.36
C PHE A 9 -1.73 -9.46 0.61
N TYR A 10 -2.49 -8.50 1.11
CA TYR A 10 -3.50 -8.64 2.15
C TYR A 10 -4.72 -7.81 1.75
N VAL A 11 -5.90 -8.29 2.10
CA VAL A 11 -7.16 -7.60 1.82
C VAL A 11 -8.04 -7.57 3.06
N HIS A 12 -8.86 -6.53 3.18
CA HIS A 12 -9.76 -6.35 4.33
C HIS A 12 -10.72 -7.52 4.59
N THR A 13 -10.98 -8.38 3.59
CA THR A 13 -11.83 -9.57 3.72
C THR A 13 -11.11 -10.79 4.26
N ASN A 14 -9.78 -10.75 4.42
CA ASN A 14 -9.05 -11.86 5.02
C ASN A 14 -9.52 -12.05 6.49
N ASN A 15 -9.49 -13.29 6.97
CA ASN A 15 -9.82 -13.57 8.37
C ASN A 15 -8.91 -12.77 9.31
N ASN A 16 -9.51 -12.18 10.36
CA ASN A 16 -8.81 -11.38 11.37
C ASN A 16 -8.05 -10.15 10.81
N ALA A 17 -8.35 -9.71 9.59
CA ALA A 17 -7.83 -8.47 9.05
C ALA A 17 -8.33 -7.27 9.89
N PRO A 18 -7.46 -6.31 10.25
CA PRO A 18 -7.90 -5.13 10.99
C PRO A 18 -8.92 -4.29 10.21
N GLN A 19 -9.90 -3.72 10.92
CA GLN A 19 -10.83 -2.78 10.33
C GLN A 19 -10.17 -1.42 10.11
N LEU A 20 -10.32 -0.87 8.92
CA LEU A 20 -10.01 0.53 8.62
C LEU A 20 -11.32 1.31 8.75
N GLN A 21 -11.43 2.13 9.80
CA GLN A 21 -12.72 2.68 10.22
C GLN A 21 -12.63 4.16 10.61
N ASN A 22 -13.76 4.80 10.93
CA ASN A 22 -13.80 6.18 11.46
C ASN A 22 -13.31 6.27 12.92
N ALA A 23 -12.10 5.76 13.18
CA ALA A 23 -11.41 5.81 14.46
C ALA A 23 -9.92 6.09 14.23
N TYR A 24 -9.34 6.94 15.08
CA TYR A 24 -7.89 7.17 15.10
C TYR A 24 -7.15 5.87 15.48
N GLY A 25 -6.01 5.64 14.85
CA GLY A 25 -5.20 4.43 14.99
C GLY A 25 -5.54 3.30 14.02
N SER A 26 -6.64 3.42 13.27
CA SER A 26 -7.06 2.37 12.32
C SER A 26 -6.01 2.12 11.23
N MET A 27 -5.33 3.17 10.77
CA MET A 27 -4.27 3.04 9.78
C MET A 27 -3.05 2.33 10.37
N ILE A 28 -2.64 2.70 11.59
CA ILE A 28 -1.54 2.03 12.31
C ILE A 28 -1.85 0.55 12.52
N ASN A 29 -3.09 0.18 12.88
CA ASN A 29 -3.47 -1.22 13.07
C ASN A 29 -3.33 -2.06 11.78
N VAL A 30 -3.72 -1.50 10.62
CA VAL A 30 -3.54 -2.14 9.31
C VAL A 30 -2.06 -2.33 9.00
N LEU A 31 -1.24 -1.30 9.23
CA LEU A 31 0.21 -1.36 9.00
C LEU A 31 0.89 -2.36 9.93
N ASP A 32 0.57 -2.38 11.23
CA ASP A 32 1.11 -3.36 12.18
C ASP A 32 0.83 -4.79 11.75
N ALA A 33 -0.40 -5.07 11.33
CA ALA A 33 -0.80 -6.40 10.88
C ALA A 33 -0.09 -6.84 9.59
N CYS A 34 0.05 -5.95 8.60
CA CYS A 34 0.64 -6.29 7.31
C CYS A 34 2.17 -6.23 7.31
N LEU A 35 2.75 -5.25 7.98
CA LEU A 35 4.18 -4.94 7.89
C LEU A 35 5.01 -5.71 8.92
N VAL A 36 4.49 -5.88 10.14
CA VAL A 36 5.27 -6.35 11.30
C VAL A 36 4.80 -7.72 11.80
N ASN A 37 3.51 -7.88 12.08
CA ASN A 37 3.00 -9.03 12.85
C ASN A 37 2.55 -10.21 11.98
N GLY A 38 2.03 -9.93 10.79
CA GLY A 38 1.25 -10.91 10.00
C GLY A 38 -0.20 -11.03 10.50
N ILE A 39 -1.01 -11.77 9.75
CA ILE A 39 -2.45 -11.94 10.02
C ILE A 39 -2.75 -13.43 10.19
N ASN A 40 -3.32 -13.84 11.32
CA ASN A 40 -3.73 -15.22 11.52
C ASN A 40 -4.94 -15.57 10.63
N VAL A 41 -4.86 -16.67 9.88
CA VAL A 41 -5.95 -17.12 8.99
C VAL A 41 -6.80 -18.18 9.69
N GLY A 42 -6.17 -19.13 10.36
CA GLY A 42 -6.83 -20.16 11.15
C GLY A 42 -6.10 -21.49 11.20
N ALA A 43 -6.77 -22.49 11.78
CA ALA A 43 -6.27 -23.86 11.86
C ALA A 43 -6.44 -24.60 10.52
N VAL A 44 -5.44 -25.43 10.19
CA VAL A 44 -5.44 -26.31 9.02
C VAL A 44 -5.76 -27.73 9.51
N SER A 45 -6.89 -28.27 9.07
CA SER A 45 -7.38 -29.60 9.48
C SER A 45 -6.65 -30.73 8.77
N SER A 46 -6.17 -30.51 7.55
CA SER A 46 -5.28 -31.45 6.86
C SER A 46 -4.38 -30.76 5.82
N LEU A 47 -3.17 -31.30 5.65
CA LEU A 47 -2.28 -31.03 4.51
C LEU A 47 -1.96 -32.35 3.84
N ILE A 48 -2.36 -32.49 2.57
CA ILE A 48 -2.16 -33.72 1.79
C ILE A 48 -1.44 -33.37 0.49
N ALA A 49 -0.26 -33.94 0.29
CA ALA A 49 0.56 -33.81 -0.89
C ALA A 49 0.27 -34.91 -1.92
N SER A 50 0.20 -34.52 -3.19
CA SER A 50 0.26 -35.39 -4.37
C SER A 50 1.41 -34.91 -5.23
N GLY A 51 2.54 -35.62 -5.19
CA GLY A 51 3.82 -35.10 -5.70
C GLY A 51 4.27 -33.89 -4.88
N THR A 52 4.52 -32.76 -5.54
CA THR A 52 4.85 -31.48 -4.89
C THR A 52 3.62 -30.62 -4.57
N THR A 53 2.45 -30.93 -5.12
CA THR A 53 1.23 -30.15 -4.91
C THR A 53 0.55 -30.56 -3.61
N VAL A 54 0.37 -29.61 -2.70
CA VAL A 54 -0.31 -29.80 -1.43
C VAL A 54 -1.71 -29.20 -1.50
N THR A 55 -2.70 -29.97 -1.04
CA THR A 55 -4.03 -29.47 -0.71
C THR A 55 -4.11 -29.21 0.79
N ALA A 56 -4.38 -27.96 1.15
CA ALA A 56 -4.65 -27.57 2.52
C ALA A 56 -6.16 -27.44 2.74
N LEU A 57 -6.67 -28.15 3.73
CA LEU A 57 -8.05 -28.03 4.20
C LEU A 57 -8.06 -27.25 5.51
N PHE A 58 -8.91 -26.24 5.60
CA PHE A 58 -9.10 -25.42 6.78
C PHE A 58 -10.32 -25.90 7.58
N SER A 59 -10.30 -25.70 8.89
CA SER A 59 -11.43 -26.05 9.77
C SER A 59 -12.63 -25.12 9.63
N SER A 60 -12.49 -24.01 8.89
CA SER A 60 -13.52 -22.99 8.66
C SER A 60 -13.20 -22.26 7.36
N ALA A 61 -14.11 -21.39 6.90
CA ALA A 61 -13.86 -20.57 5.72
C ALA A 61 -12.57 -19.74 5.89
N HIS A 62 -11.64 -19.84 4.94
CA HIS A 62 -10.30 -19.24 5.08
C HIS A 62 -10.22 -17.80 4.54
N ASN A 63 -11.16 -17.40 3.66
CA ASN A 63 -11.20 -16.08 3.02
C ASN A 63 -9.85 -15.61 2.42
N LEU A 64 -9.13 -16.56 1.80
CA LEU A 64 -7.88 -16.31 1.07
C LEU A 64 -8.18 -16.17 -0.42
N MET A 65 -7.36 -15.40 -1.09
CA MET A 65 -7.39 -15.23 -2.54
C MET A 65 -6.26 -16.00 -3.20
N GLN A 66 -6.45 -16.37 -4.47
CA GLN A 66 -5.40 -16.93 -5.29
C GLN A 66 -4.16 -16.01 -5.30
N TYR A 67 -2.98 -16.63 -5.27
CA TYR A 67 -1.67 -15.99 -5.25
C TYR A 67 -1.29 -15.23 -3.97
N GLN A 68 -2.11 -15.24 -2.92
CA GLN A 68 -1.65 -14.83 -1.60
C GLN A 68 -0.54 -15.76 -1.11
N VAL A 69 0.39 -15.21 -0.33
CA VAL A 69 1.40 -15.99 0.37
C VAL A 69 0.84 -16.36 1.74
N ILE A 70 0.87 -17.64 2.07
CA ILE A 70 0.52 -18.16 3.39
C ILE A 70 1.78 -18.71 4.07
N LYS A 71 1.83 -18.64 5.40
CA LYS A 71 2.85 -19.27 6.21
C LYS A 71 2.23 -20.42 6.98
N ILE A 72 2.74 -21.63 6.74
CA ILE A 72 2.36 -22.85 7.45
C ILE A 72 3.34 -23.08 8.59
N THR A 73 2.81 -23.39 9.77
CA THR A 73 3.60 -23.76 10.95
C THR A 73 2.95 -24.91 11.71
N GLY A 74 3.74 -25.68 12.46
CA GLY A 74 3.26 -26.73 13.35
C GLY A 74 3.11 -28.11 12.72
N ALA A 75 3.55 -28.28 11.46
CA ALA A 75 3.69 -29.60 10.86
C ALA A 75 4.96 -30.30 11.40
N ASN A 76 4.88 -31.59 11.70
CA ASN A 76 6.03 -32.40 12.10
C ASN A 76 6.99 -32.66 10.94
N GLN A 77 6.46 -32.71 9.71
CA GLN A 77 7.24 -32.81 8.48
C GLN A 77 7.64 -31.38 8.07
N SER A 78 8.93 -31.09 8.22
CA SER A 78 9.51 -29.76 8.03
C SER A 78 9.23 -29.16 6.65
N GLU A 79 9.09 -30.02 5.63
CA GLU A 79 8.87 -29.67 4.23
C GLU A 79 7.57 -28.89 4.03
N PHE A 80 6.56 -29.11 4.88
CA PHE A 80 5.30 -28.37 4.82
C PHE A 80 5.38 -27.00 5.51
N ASN A 81 6.31 -26.80 6.44
CA ASN A 81 6.43 -25.52 7.15
C ASN A 81 7.12 -24.48 6.28
N GLY A 82 6.75 -23.21 6.44
CA GLY A 82 7.34 -22.10 5.70
C GLY A 82 6.30 -21.28 4.95
N GLU A 83 6.79 -20.35 4.14
CA GLU A 83 5.95 -19.52 3.27
C GLU A 83 5.69 -20.23 1.95
N HIS A 84 4.43 -20.26 1.52
CA HIS A 84 3.97 -20.91 0.30
C HIS A 84 3.00 -19.99 -0.44
N ARG A 85 3.09 -19.93 -1.77
CA ARG A 85 2.13 -19.19 -2.58
C ARG A 85 0.91 -20.06 -2.88
N VAL A 86 -0.28 -19.52 -2.61
CA VAL A 86 -1.55 -20.15 -2.99
C VAL A 86 -1.66 -20.17 -4.52
N LEU A 87 -1.73 -21.36 -5.11
CA LEU A 87 -1.87 -21.55 -6.56
C LEU A 87 -3.32 -21.61 -6.99
N THR A 88 -4.19 -22.25 -6.22
CA THR A 88 -5.63 -22.29 -6.47
C THR A 88 -6.43 -22.23 -5.18
N VAL A 89 -7.69 -21.78 -5.29
CA VAL A 89 -8.69 -21.80 -4.20
C VAL A 89 -9.87 -22.66 -4.68
N PRO A 90 -9.84 -23.99 -4.52
CA PRO A 90 -10.91 -24.85 -5.02
C PRO A 90 -12.29 -24.57 -4.41
N ASN A 91 -12.34 -24.14 -3.14
CA ASN A 91 -13.56 -23.74 -2.44
C ASN A 91 -13.21 -22.92 -1.18
N ALA A 92 -14.22 -22.44 -0.45
CA ALA A 92 -14.05 -21.57 0.72
C ALA A 92 -13.23 -22.16 1.88
N GLN A 93 -12.99 -23.47 1.91
CA GLN A 93 -12.25 -24.17 2.98
C GLN A 93 -10.96 -24.84 2.47
N SER A 94 -10.61 -24.70 1.20
CA SER A 94 -9.40 -25.34 0.67
C SER A 94 -8.62 -24.46 -0.28
N VAL A 95 -7.31 -24.60 -0.20
CA VAL A 95 -6.35 -23.99 -1.13
C VAL A 95 -5.33 -25.04 -1.55
N THR A 96 -4.64 -24.77 -2.66
CA THR A 96 -3.47 -25.56 -3.06
C THR A 96 -2.23 -24.70 -3.11
N PHE A 97 -1.08 -25.31 -2.85
CA PHE A 97 0.25 -24.71 -3.03
C PHE A 97 1.27 -25.79 -3.42
N GLU A 98 2.47 -25.37 -3.81
CA GLU A 98 3.55 -26.28 -4.24
C GLU A 98 4.72 -26.27 -3.26
N LEU A 99 5.27 -27.46 -2.98
CA LEU A 99 6.51 -27.66 -2.23
C LEU A 99 7.73 -27.69 -3.15
N ALA A 100 8.89 -27.31 -2.61
CA ALA A 100 10.16 -27.37 -3.34
C ALA A 100 10.59 -28.78 -3.76
N ALA A 101 10.16 -29.80 -3.02
CA ALA A 101 10.38 -31.21 -3.32
C ALA A 101 9.22 -32.04 -2.78
N VAL A 102 9.11 -33.28 -3.26
CA VAL A 102 8.14 -34.25 -2.75
C VAL A 102 8.43 -34.52 -1.26
N PRO A 103 7.44 -34.41 -0.36
CA PRO A 103 7.67 -34.56 1.07
C PRO A 103 7.91 -36.03 1.45
N SER A 104 8.60 -36.24 2.58
CA SER A 104 8.87 -37.58 3.13
C SER A 104 7.60 -38.39 3.44
N LEU A 105 6.51 -37.72 3.81
CA LEU A 105 5.18 -38.30 3.98
C LEU A 105 4.16 -37.47 3.23
N SER A 106 3.21 -38.13 2.57
CA SER A 106 2.16 -37.46 1.79
C SER A 106 1.18 -36.68 2.66
N THR A 107 1.03 -37.03 3.95
CA THR A 107 0.12 -36.35 4.87
C THR A 107 0.90 -35.77 6.02
N ALA A 108 0.77 -34.46 6.23
CA ALA A 108 1.41 -33.81 7.37
C ALA A 108 0.69 -34.17 8.68
N THR A 109 1.45 -34.32 9.75
CA THR A 109 0.94 -34.50 11.12
C THR A 109 1.33 -33.31 12.01
N GLY A 110 0.64 -33.12 13.12
CA GLY A 110 0.91 -32.02 14.07
C GLY A 110 -0.27 -31.09 14.25
N THR A 111 -0.08 -30.00 15.01
CA THR A 111 -1.06 -28.94 15.20
C THR A 111 -0.76 -27.81 14.24
N ILE A 112 -1.37 -27.87 13.05
CA ILE A 112 -0.99 -27.04 11.93
C ILE A 112 -1.85 -25.77 11.89
N THR A 113 -1.19 -24.63 11.73
CA THR A 113 -1.86 -23.32 11.57
C THR A 113 -1.32 -22.59 10.34
N ALA A 114 -2.17 -21.73 9.80
CA ALA A 114 -1.83 -20.85 8.69
C ALA A 114 -2.00 -19.37 9.08
N SER A 115 -1.09 -18.54 8.58
CA SER A 115 -1.17 -17.08 8.64
C SER A 115 -0.79 -16.46 7.31
N LEU A 116 -1.12 -15.19 7.10
CA LEU A 116 -0.47 -14.35 6.11
C LEU A 116 0.80 -13.77 6.77
N PRO A 117 2.01 -14.10 6.28
CA PRO A 117 3.26 -13.61 6.87
C PRO A 117 3.41 -12.10 6.69
N PRO A 118 4.15 -11.39 7.56
CA PRO A 118 4.39 -9.95 7.41
C PRO A 118 5.31 -9.61 6.22
N LEU A 119 5.38 -8.32 5.87
CA LEU A 119 6.28 -7.79 4.84
C LEU A 119 7.76 -7.65 5.28
N ALA A 120 8.13 -8.02 6.50
CA ALA A 120 9.48 -7.87 7.05
C ALA A 120 9.94 -6.42 7.27
N TRP A 121 9.08 -5.65 7.94
CA TRP A 121 9.37 -4.31 8.44
C TRP A 121 9.40 -4.31 9.96
N GLU A 122 10.02 -3.30 10.55
CA GLU A 122 10.03 -3.09 12.00
C GLU A 122 9.38 -1.76 12.39
N LYS A 123 8.91 -1.69 13.63
CA LYS A 123 8.36 -0.49 14.27
C LYS A 123 9.11 -0.18 15.56
N PRO A 124 10.32 0.40 15.49
CA PRO A 124 11.15 0.62 16.68
C PRO A 124 10.64 1.74 17.58
N PHE A 125 9.87 2.70 17.05
CA PHE A 125 9.32 3.81 17.83
C PHE A 125 7.81 3.92 17.66
N SER A 126 7.12 4.12 18.77
CA SER A 126 5.67 4.34 18.79
C SER A 126 5.21 5.03 20.06
N SER A 127 4.04 5.66 20.02
CA SER A 127 3.31 6.16 21.19
C SER A 127 1.82 5.88 21.04
N THR A 128 1.09 6.00 22.15
CA THR A 128 -0.37 5.97 22.18
C THR A 128 -0.92 7.35 22.52
N ASN A 129 -2.12 7.66 22.02
CA ASN A 129 -2.85 8.88 22.35
C ASN A 129 -4.01 8.56 23.29
N PRO A 130 -4.20 9.31 24.40
CA PRO A 130 -5.34 9.12 25.29
C PRO A 130 -6.71 9.25 24.60
N ASN A 131 -6.80 10.00 23.50
CA ASN A 131 -8.02 10.19 22.71
C ASN A 131 -8.15 9.21 21.53
N GLY A 132 -7.34 8.15 21.52
CA GLY A 132 -7.34 7.11 20.50
C GLY A 132 -6.24 7.29 19.45
N GLY A 133 -5.72 6.16 18.98
CA GLY A 133 -4.62 6.10 18.03
C GLY A 133 -3.25 6.38 18.65
N GLY A 134 -2.35 6.96 17.87
CA GLY A 134 -1.01 7.31 18.31
C GLY A 134 -0.05 7.61 17.16
N LYS A 135 1.23 7.37 17.41
CA LYS A 135 2.31 7.56 16.44
C LYS A 135 3.08 6.27 16.25
N ALA A 136 3.60 6.05 15.05
CA ALA A 136 4.45 4.91 14.72
C ALA A 136 5.53 5.32 13.72
N ALA A 137 6.74 4.76 13.87
CA ALA A 137 7.81 4.88 12.88
C ALA A 137 8.13 3.48 12.36
N TYR A 138 7.95 3.26 11.06
CA TYR A 138 8.23 1.99 10.39
C TYR A 138 9.46 2.10 9.50
N ARG A 139 10.28 1.06 9.41
CA ARG A 139 11.33 0.98 8.39
C ARG A 139 11.59 -0.47 7.94
N SER A 140 12.20 -0.61 6.78
CA SER A 140 12.62 -1.90 6.24
C SER A 140 13.63 -2.58 7.17
N THR A 141 13.54 -3.91 7.30
CA THR A 141 14.58 -4.72 7.97
C THR A 141 15.69 -5.16 7.01
N ASN A 142 15.57 -4.84 5.71
CA ASN A 142 16.54 -5.22 4.70
C ASN A 142 17.77 -4.31 4.76
N LEU A 143 18.80 -4.76 5.48
CA LEU A 143 20.06 -4.03 5.64
C LEU A 143 20.88 -3.86 4.35
N LEU A 144 20.46 -4.45 3.23
CA LEU A 144 21.14 -4.35 1.94
C LEU A 144 20.69 -3.15 1.10
N LEU A 145 19.56 -2.50 1.42
CA LEU A 145 19.18 -1.28 0.69
C LEU A 145 20.18 -0.16 1.03
N PRO A 146 20.43 0.79 0.11
CA PRO A 146 21.40 1.86 0.37
C PRO A 146 20.91 2.91 1.37
N SER A 147 19.60 2.97 1.67
CA SER A 147 19.02 3.81 2.72
C SER A 147 17.71 3.24 3.26
N HIS A 148 17.51 3.33 4.59
CA HIS A 148 16.36 2.78 5.32
C HIS A 148 15.69 3.87 6.18
N PRO A 149 15.18 4.96 5.57
CA PRO A 149 14.52 6.00 6.33
C PRO A 149 13.26 5.45 7.00
N PHE A 150 12.83 6.15 8.05
CA PHE A 150 11.56 5.89 8.69
C PHE A 150 10.40 6.45 7.87
N LEU A 151 9.37 5.63 7.67
CA LEU A 151 8.02 6.13 7.50
C LEU A 151 7.47 6.49 8.88
N ARG A 152 7.36 7.78 9.16
CA ARG A 152 6.66 8.27 10.35
C ARG A 152 5.18 8.43 10.04
N VAL A 153 4.33 7.88 10.90
CA VAL A 153 2.87 7.88 10.81
C VAL A 153 2.31 8.46 12.11
N VAL A 154 1.50 9.51 11.99
CA VAL A 154 0.74 10.11 13.10
C VAL A 154 -0.73 9.90 12.80
N ASP A 155 -1.34 8.94 13.48
CA ASP A 155 -2.73 8.56 13.35
C ASP A 155 -3.42 8.73 14.72
N GLU A 156 -3.59 9.99 15.11
CA GLU A 156 -4.15 10.42 16.37
C GLU A 156 -4.86 11.77 16.21
N LEU A 157 -5.70 12.12 17.19
CA LEU A 157 -6.36 13.42 17.23
C LEU A 157 -5.34 14.53 17.57
N ASP A 158 -5.13 15.44 16.62
CA ASP A 158 -4.35 16.67 16.86
C ASP A 158 -5.16 17.66 17.72
N PRO A 159 -4.56 18.35 18.71
CA PRO A 159 -5.26 19.31 19.56
C PRO A 159 -5.95 20.47 18.80
N ALA A 160 -5.44 20.88 17.64
CA ALA A 160 -6.06 21.92 16.82
C ALA A 160 -7.30 21.42 16.05
N TYR A 161 -7.46 20.10 15.94
CA TYR A 161 -8.41 19.47 15.04
C TYR A 161 -9.66 18.93 15.77
N THR A 162 -10.80 18.89 15.08
CA THR A 162 -12.07 18.46 15.69
C THR A 162 -12.27 16.96 15.54
N ALA A 163 -12.63 16.26 16.62
CA ALA A 163 -12.74 14.79 16.63
C ALA A 163 -13.78 14.21 15.66
N THR A 164 -14.81 14.98 15.25
CA THR A 164 -15.86 14.53 14.32
C THR A 164 -15.50 14.71 12.84
N TYR A 165 -14.36 15.31 12.54
CA TYR A 165 -13.89 15.59 11.18
C TYR A 165 -13.33 14.32 10.51
N ALA A 166 -12.91 14.44 9.25
CA ALA A 166 -12.27 13.37 8.49
C ALA A 166 -11.10 12.74 9.26
N LYS A 167 -10.89 11.44 9.05
CA LYS A 167 -9.75 10.68 9.59
C LYS A 167 -8.74 10.39 8.49
N TYR A 168 -7.50 10.64 8.85
CA TYR A 168 -6.32 10.39 8.04
C TYR A 168 -5.12 10.22 8.96
N ALA A 169 -4.10 9.52 8.47
CA ALA A 169 -2.79 9.54 9.09
C ALA A 169 -1.93 10.63 8.43
N LYS A 170 -1.24 11.46 9.23
CA LYS A 170 -0.17 12.34 8.73
C LYS A 170 1.08 11.49 8.56
N VAL A 171 1.71 11.57 7.40
CA VAL A 171 2.84 10.70 7.04
C VAL A 171 4.03 11.49 6.53
N GLY A 172 5.22 10.92 6.67
CA GLY A 172 6.46 11.53 6.19
C GLY A 172 7.63 10.56 6.19
N ILE A 173 8.58 10.82 5.32
CA ILE A 173 9.92 10.22 5.30
C ILE A 173 10.75 10.96 6.34
N VAL A 174 11.43 10.25 7.22
CA VAL A 174 12.38 10.81 8.20
C VAL A 174 13.67 10.01 8.12
N GLU A 175 14.79 10.69 7.88
CA GLU A 175 16.09 10.04 7.65
C GLU A 175 16.57 9.25 8.86
N ASP A 176 16.44 9.80 10.07
CA ASP A 176 16.78 9.09 11.30
C ASP A 176 15.93 9.55 12.49
N MET A 177 15.80 8.70 13.51
CA MET A 177 14.97 8.93 14.70
C MET A 177 15.61 8.25 15.92
N THR A 178 15.59 8.92 17.08
CA THR A 178 16.01 8.33 18.37
C THR A 178 14.82 7.95 19.26
N ASP A 179 13.68 8.59 19.01
CA ASP A 179 12.37 8.28 19.58
C ASP A 179 11.29 8.78 18.61
N ILE A 180 10.01 8.59 18.93
CA ILE A 180 8.90 8.88 18.01
C ILE A 180 8.68 10.38 17.72
N ASP A 181 9.24 11.26 18.55
CA ASP A 181 9.10 12.71 18.47
C ASP A 181 10.42 13.44 18.12
N THR A 182 11.56 12.76 18.24
CA THR A 182 12.88 13.28 17.84
C THR A 182 13.26 12.83 16.43
N MET A 183 13.02 13.71 15.45
CA MET A 183 13.37 13.52 14.05
C MET A 183 14.74 14.15 13.74
N LEU A 184 15.63 13.39 13.09
CA LEU A 184 16.98 13.81 12.73
C LEU A 184 17.19 13.73 11.21
N GLY A 185 18.18 14.47 10.71
CA GLY A 185 18.50 14.51 9.28
C GLY A 185 17.40 15.18 8.44
N VAL A 186 17.20 14.66 7.23
CA VAL A 186 16.19 15.16 6.28
C VAL A 186 14.83 14.53 6.57
N GLN A 187 13.79 15.35 6.42
CA GLN A 187 12.42 14.88 6.36
C GLN A 187 11.77 15.27 5.03
N ALA A 188 10.78 14.50 4.60
CA ALA A 188 9.92 14.82 3.47
C ALA A 188 8.48 14.44 3.80
N PRO A 189 7.51 15.36 3.70
CA PRO A 189 7.64 16.73 3.19
C PRO A 189 8.35 17.67 4.19
N PHE A 190 8.95 18.76 3.69
CA PHE A 190 9.66 19.75 4.52
C PHE A 190 9.49 21.18 4.00
N ASP A 191 9.34 22.11 4.93
CA ASP A 191 9.35 23.56 4.69
C ASP A 191 10.29 24.21 5.69
N SER A 192 11.36 24.84 5.21
CA SER A 192 12.38 25.44 6.08
C SER A 192 11.86 26.60 6.93
N THR A 193 10.76 27.24 6.52
CA THR A 193 10.13 28.33 7.27
C THR A 193 9.19 27.84 8.36
N MET A 194 8.65 26.62 8.19
CA MET A 194 7.75 25.96 9.15
C MET A 194 8.05 24.45 9.22
N PRO A 195 9.17 24.04 9.82
CA PRO A 195 9.65 22.65 9.82
C PRO A 195 8.63 21.63 10.34
N ASP A 196 7.83 22.03 11.34
CA ASP A 196 6.90 21.14 12.02
C ASP A 196 5.49 21.14 11.43
N LYS A 197 5.23 21.85 10.32
CA LYS A 197 3.86 22.05 9.82
C LYS A 197 3.16 20.77 9.34
N ASN A 198 3.92 19.71 9.03
CA ASN A 198 3.31 18.41 8.76
C ASN A 198 2.81 17.72 10.03
N TRP A 199 3.36 18.09 11.19
CA TRP A 199 3.24 17.32 12.42
C TRP A 199 2.40 18.01 13.48
N ILE A 200 2.48 19.34 13.56
CA ILE A 200 1.77 20.17 14.54
C ILE A 200 0.65 20.92 13.83
N GLY A 201 -0.59 20.64 14.22
CA GLY A 201 -1.76 21.38 13.75
C GLY A 201 -1.77 22.84 14.24
N THR A 202 -2.41 23.71 13.47
CA THR A 202 -2.57 25.14 13.79
C THR A 202 -4.02 25.56 13.56
N GLY A 203 -4.42 26.71 14.12
CA GLY A 203 -5.79 27.20 14.04
C GLY A 203 -6.74 26.43 14.96
N SER A 204 -8.04 26.51 14.68
CA SER A 204 -9.08 25.80 15.43
C SER A 204 -10.39 25.72 14.64
N GLY A 205 -11.26 24.79 15.03
CA GLY A 205 -12.55 24.59 14.38
C GLY A 205 -12.39 24.34 12.88
N ILE A 206 -13.16 25.04 12.06
CA ILE A 206 -13.12 24.88 10.60
C ILE A 206 -11.87 25.49 9.95
N GLU A 207 -11.16 26.37 10.65
CA GLU A 207 -9.90 27.00 10.18
C GLU A 207 -8.67 26.21 10.61
N ALA A 208 -8.86 25.05 11.25
CA ALA A 208 -7.76 24.18 11.64
C ALA A 208 -7.03 23.63 10.42
N ILE A 209 -5.71 23.77 10.39
CA ILE A 209 -4.81 23.16 9.39
C ILE A 209 -4.00 22.08 10.10
N ASN A 210 -4.13 20.82 9.66
CA ASN A 210 -3.53 19.67 10.35
C ASN A 210 -2.72 18.79 9.38
N GLY A 211 -1.43 19.10 9.28
CA GLY A 211 -0.48 18.41 8.39
C GLY A 211 -0.69 18.71 6.91
N TRP A 212 0.17 18.15 6.05
CA TRP A 212 0.00 18.27 4.60
C TRP A 212 0.26 17.01 3.79
N ALA A 213 0.96 16.00 4.30
CA ALA A 213 1.03 14.69 3.65
C ALA A 213 0.11 13.73 4.40
N ARG A 214 -1.00 13.35 3.75
CA ARG A 214 -2.10 12.64 4.41
C ARG A 214 -2.45 11.34 3.69
N TRP A 215 -2.70 10.28 4.47
CA TRP A 215 -3.35 9.05 4.04
C TRP A 215 -4.78 9.02 4.56
N TYR A 216 -5.72 9.45 3.71
CA TYR A 216 -7.14 9.48 4.05
C TYR A 216 -7.74 8.09 4.11
N TYR A 217 -8.54 7.85 5.15
CA TYR A 217 -9.22 6.56 5.31
C TYR A 217 -10.63 6.66 5.89
N ALA A 218 -11.09 7.80 6.40
CA ALA A 218 -12.50 7.99 6.75
C ALA A 218 -12.96 9.42 6.50
N THR A 219 -13.64 9.66 5.37
CA THR A 219 -14.15 10.96 4.94
C THR A 219 -15.65 10.88 4.64
N SER A 220 -16.37 12.00 4.75
CA SER A 220 -17.82 12.00 4.46
C SER A 220 -18.13 11.70 2.99
N TYR A 221 -17.42 12.39 2.09
CA TYR A 221 -17.43 12.13 0.66
C TYR A 221 -16.15 11.41 0.28
N GLY A 222 -16.22 10.56 -0.73
CA GLY A 222 -15.07 9.75 -1.11
C GLY A 222 -14.18 10.45 -2.12
N PHE A 223 -13.29 9.70 -2.76
CA PHE A 223 -12.15 10.27 -3.47
C PHE A 223 -12.51 10.96 -4.79
N GLY A 224 -13.63 10.61 -5.42
CA GLY A 224 -14.11 11.24 -6.66
C GLY A 224 -14.82 12.58 -6.44
N SER A 225 -14.93 13.04 -5.18
CA SER A 225 -15.70 14.23 -4.80
C SER A 225 -14.82 15.31 -4.17
N SER A 226 -15.21 16.57 -4.37
CA SER A 226 -14.62 17.71 -3.67
C SER A 226 -15.36 17.96 -2.37
N ASP A 227 -14.64 17.91 -1.25
CA ASP A 227 -15.20 18.21 0.06
C ASP A 227 -14.10 18.61 1.06
N GLY A 228 -14.48 19.35 2.08
CA GLY A 228 -13.59 19.73 3.16
C GLY A 228 -13.36 18.62 4.17
N ASP A 229 -12.30 18.77 4.95
CA ASP A 229 -11.93 17.82 5.98
C ASP A 229 -12.82 17.93 7.23
N ARG A 230 -13.64 18.98 7.34
CA ARG A 230 -14.62 19.17 8.43
C ARG A 230 -15.73 18.11 8.53
N TYR A 231 -15.79 17.15 7.62
CA TYR A 231 -16.81 16.09 7.61
C TYR A 231 -16.19 14.69 7.72
N GLY A 232 -16.45 14.02 8.85
CA GLY A 232 -16.08 12.61 9.06
C GLY A 232 -16.97 11.63 8.28
N ALA A 233 -16.50 10.38 8.16
CA ALA A 233 -17.31 9.32 7.54
C ALA A 233 -18.51 8.94 8.41
N SER A 234 -19.63 8.61 7.76
CA SER A 234 -20.79 8.01 8.44
C SER A 234 -20.65 6.50 8.69
N SER A 235 -19.67 5.87 8.05
CA SER A 235 -19.40 4.44 8.12
C SER A 235 -18.19 4.10 8.97
N ASN A 236 -18.15 2.86 9.43
CA ASN A 236 -17.07 2.29 10.23
C ASN A 236 -16.32 1.17 9.50
N GLU A 237 -16.52 0.92 8.21
CA GLU A 237 -15.75 -0.13 7.53
C GLU A 237 -15.34 0.25 6.10
N MET A 238 -14.05 0.55 5.94
CA MET A 238 -13.46 0.92 4.66
C MET A 238 -12.68 -0.24 4.08
N LYS A 239 -12.80 -0.39 2.76
CA LYS A 239 -12.14 -1.46 2.02
C LYS A 239 -10.66 -1.09 1.87
N TRP A 240 -9.77 -2.05 2.12
CA TRP A 240 -8.34 -1.85 1.92
C TRP A 240 -7.65 -3.08 1.32
N MET A 241 -6.51 -2.82 0.70
CA MET A 241 -5.56 -3.81 0.24
C MET A 241 -4.15 -3.28 0.51
N VAL A 242 -3.26 -4.13 1.03
CA VAL A 242 -1.83 -3.84 1.15
C VAL A 242 -1.08 -4.84 0.27
N VAL A 243 -0.07 -4.37 -0.46
CA VAL A 243 0.81 -5.20 -1.29
C VAL A 243 2.23 -4.68 -1.22
N GLY A 244 3.21 -5.56 -1.09
CA GLY A 244 4.61 -5.14 -0.98
C GLY A 244 5.55 -6.29 -0.64
N ASN A 245 6.76 -5.91 -0.25
CA ASN A 245 7.82 -6.77 0.24
C ASN A 245 8.62 -6.03 1.35
N GLY A 246 9.81 -6.53 1.68
CA GLY A 246 10.71 -5.90 2.66
C GLY A 246 11.19 -4.51 2.30
N ASP A 247 11.06 -4.07 1.05
CA ASP A 247 11.71 -2.87 0.53
C ASP A 247 10.72 -1.75 0.20
N TRP A 248 9.47 -2.10 -0.12
CA TRP A 248 8.41 -1.18 -0.46
C TRP A 248 7.03 -1.80 -0.19
N PHE A 249 6.02 -0.94 -0.02
CA PHE A 249 4.64 -1.37 -0.02
C PHE A 249 3.71 -0.28 -0.55
N TYR A 250 2.54 -0.70 -1.01
CA TYR A 250 1.39 0.14 -1.30
C TYR A 250 0.24 -0.20 -0.38
N ILE A 251 -0.48 0.82 0.05
CA ILE A 251 -1.80 0.71 0.69
C ILE A 251 -2.84 1.35 -0.21
N ILE A 252 -3.88 0.58 -0.51
CA ILE A 252 -4.91 0.93 -1.47
C ILE A 252 -6.25 0.81 -0.77
N ASN A 253 -6.84 1.93 -0.39
CA ASN A 253 -8.04 1.95 0.44
C ASN A 253 -9.10 2.90 -0.09
N SER A 254 -10.38 2.60 0.20
CA SER A 254 -11.46 3.58 0.12
C SER A 254 -11.43 4.50 1.35
N SER A 255 -12.11 5.64 1.25
CA SER A 255 -12.29 6.56 2.40
C SER A 255 -13.74 6.61 2.91
N ASN A 256 -14.66 5.92 2.23
CA ASN A 256 -16.01 5.68 2.71
C ASN A 256 -16.55 4.32 2.19
N GLU A 257 -17.71 3.91 2.70
CA GLU A 257 -18.39 2.65 2.35
C GLU A 257 -19.07 2.66 0.96
N LYS A 258 -19.34 3.86 0.43
CA LYS A 258 -20.16 4.06 -0.77
C LYS A 258 -19.34 3.91 -2.06
N GLU A 259 -18.01 3.85 -1.95
CA GLU A 259 -17.12 3.77 -3.09
C GLU A 259 -16.45 2.39 -3.22
N ASP A 260 -16.43 1.89 -4.46
CA ASP A 260 -15.60 0.74 -4.86
C ASP A 260 -14.17 1.17 -5.27
N PHE A 261 -13.94 2.48 -5.30
CA PHE A 261 -12.70 3.10 -5.75
C PHE A 261 -11.80 3.43 -4.57
N SER A 262 -10.51 3.50 -4.84
CA SER A 262 -9.51 3.56 -3.79
C SER A 262 -8.43 4.59 -4.13
N ALA A 263 -7.88 5.25 -3.12
CA ALA A 263 -6.62 5.95 -3.24
C ALA A 263 -5.48 4.94 -3.29
N VAL A 264 -4.38 5.30 -3.94
CA VAL A 264 -3.12 4.56 -3.86
C VAL A 264 -2.15 5.39 -3.04
N TYR A 265 -1.68 4.82 -1.95
CA TYR A 265 -0.63 5.33 -1.08
C TYR A 265 0.48 4.31 -1.00
N GLY A 266 1.66 4.69 -0.49
CA GLY A 266 2.77 3.76 -0.37
C GLY A 266 4.07 4.41 0.03
N PHE A 267 5.02 3.58 0.43
CA PHE A 267 6.32 4.00 0.91
C PHE A 267 7.37 2.91 0.63
N GLY A 268 8.61 3.33 0.44
CA GLY A 268 9.77 2.45 0.38
C GLY A 268 10.78 2.87 -0.66
N SER A 269 11.62 1.92 -1.06
CA SER A 269 12.65 2.13 -2.07
C SER A 269 12.10 1.95 -3.49
N PHE A 270 12.60 2.75 -4.42
CA PHE A 270 12.32 2.62 -5.85
C PHE A 270 13.57 2.17 -6.62
N GLU A 271 13.37 1.60 -7.82
CA GLU A 271 14.46 1.21 -8.70
C GLU A 271 15.10 2.47 -9.30
N SER A 272 16.31 2.82 -8.86
CA SER A 272 17.00 4.01 -9.34
C SER A 272 17.77 3.75 -10.64
N PHE A 273 17.81 4.75 -11.50
CA PHE A 273 18.65 4.79 -12.71
C PHE A 273 19.97 5.53 -12.49
N LEU A 274 20.20 6.04 -11.27
CA LEU A 274 21.46 6.68 -10.91
C LEU A 274 22.37 5.65 -10.26
N GLU A 275 23.62 5.60 -10.73
CA GLU A 275 24.66 4.78 -10.10
C GLU A 275 24.94 5.31 -8.68
N GLY A 276 24.82 4.44 -7.68
CA GLY A 276 25.07 4.81 -6.28
C GLY A 276 23.99 5.69 -5.64
N ASP A 277 22.74 5.70 -6.14
CA ASP A 277 21.66 6.46 -5.52
C ASP A 277 21.37 5.99 -4.09
N SER A 278 21.83 6.75 -3.11
CA SER A 278 21.68 6.43 -1.69
C SER A 278 20.43 7.02 -1.06
N THR A 279 19.53 7.65 -1.83
CA THR A 279 18.28 8.24 -1.30
C THR A 279 17.07 7.92 -2.18
N ASN A 280 17.07 6.72 -2.75
CA ASN A 280 16.05 6.21 -3.65
C ASN A 280 14.76 5.79 -2.91
N ASN A 281 14.27 6.62 -1.99
CA ASN A 281 13.06 6.38 -1.23
C ASN A 281 11.92 7.30 -1.66
N PHE A 282 10.71 6.78 -1.71
CA PHE A 282 9.50 7.50 -2.10
C PHE A 282 8.41 7.41 -1.03
N LEU A 283 7.50 8.39 -1.07
CA LEU A 283 6.26 8.41 -0.33
C LEU A 283 5.14 8.94 -1.23
N ILE A 284 4.11 8.12 -1.41
CA ILE A 284 2.86 8.49 -2.08
C ILE A 284 1.85 8.88 -0.99
N SER A 285 1.40 10.13 -1.02
CA SER A 285 0.38 10.67 -0.12
C SER A 285 -0.46 11.73 -0.84
N SER A 286 -1.61 12.08 -0.27
CA SER A 286 -2.36 13.26 -0.71
C SER A 286 -1.71 14.49 -0.09
N LEU A 287 -1.23 15.43 -0.93
CA LEU A 287 -0.57 16.66 -0.47
C LEU A 287 -1.52 17.85 -0.39
N ASP A 288 -1.83 18.35 0.80
CA ASP A 288 -2.64 19.56 0.94
C ASP A 288 -2.43 20.28 2.28
N TYR A 289 -2.12 21.58 2.25
CA TYR A 289 -1.96 22.42 3.44
C TYR A 289 -3.02 23.51 3.47
N ALA A 290 -4.26 23.09 3.75
CA ALA A 290 -5.43 23.96 3.77
C ALA A 290 -6.25 23.77 5.08
N PRO A 291 -7.10 24.76 5.44
CA PRO A 291 -8.01 24.65 6.57
C PRO A 291 -9.05 23.55 6.35
N ALA A 292 -9.62 23.02 7.42
CA ALA A 292 -10.63 21.96 7.38
C ALA A 292 -11.91 22.35 6.60
N SER A 293 -12.17 23.65 6.44
CA SER A 293 -13.27 24.21 5.63
C SER A 293 -13.05 24.15 4.13
N GLU A 294 -11.79 24.04 3.67
CA GLU A 294 -11.46 24.15 2.25
C GLU A 294 -11.94 22.92 1.50
N ASN A 295 -12.71 23.13 0.43
CA ASN A 295 -13.19 22.05 -0.41
C ASN A 295 -12.16 21.73 -1.49
N PHE A 296 -11.73 20.47 -1.58
CA PHE A 296 -10.82 20.05 -2.63
C PHE A 296 -11.01 18.57 -2.99
N TYR A 297 -10.54 18.22 -4.18
CA TYR A 297 -10.40 16.83 -4.61
C TYR A 297 -9.13 16.25 -4.00
N ARG A 298 -9.28 15.35 -3.02
CA ARG A 298 -8.16 14.78 -2.24
C ARG A 298 -7.08 14.15 -3.10
N LEU A 299 -7.46 13.46 -4.19
CA LEU A 299 -6.51 12.81 -5.09
C LEU A 299 -5.87 13.73 -6.13
N ARG A 300 -6.33 14.98 -6.29
CA ARG A 300 -5.73 15.95 -7.23
C ARG A 300 -4.28 16.28 -6.89
N ASN A 301 -3.90 16.10 -5.62
CA ASN A 301 -2.54 16.28 -5.13
C ASN A 301 -1.91 14.95 -4.66
N CYS A 302 -2.44 13.81 -5.10
CA CYS A 302 -1.82 12.50 -4.95
C CYS A 302 -1.14 12.12 -6.28
N PRO A 303 0.12 11.64 -6.28
CA PRO A 303 0.84 11.35 -7.53
C PRO A 303 0.29 10.13 -8.29
N VAL A 304 -0.60 9.34 -7.67
CA VAL A 304 -1.35 8.28 -8.33
C VAL A 304 -2.85 8.53 -8.13
N PRO A 305 -3.64 8.67 -9.22
CA PRO A 305 -3.27 8.53 -10.62
C PRO A 305 -2.78 9.84 -11.30
N THR A 306 -2.60 10.94 -10.56
CA THR A 306 -2.29 12.26 -11.16
C THR A 306 -0.91 12.29 -11.84
N LEU A 307 -0.92 12.39 -13.16
CA LEU A 307 0.32 12.47 -13.95
C LEU A 307 0.93 13.87 -13.99
N ASN A 308 2.24 13.91 -14.26
CA ASN A 308 2.99 15.13 -14.61
C ASN A 308 2.95 16.24 -13.55
N LYS A 309 2.42 15.96 -12.37
CA LYS A 309 2.37 16.86 -11.23
C LYS A 309 3.38 16.41 -10.19
N LYS A 310 4.19 17.35 -9.71
CA LYS A 310 5.25 17.06 -8.73
C LYS A 310 4.65 16.92 -7.32
N THR A 311 4.05 15.77 -7.04
CA THR A 311 3.40 15.44 -5.75
C THR A 311 3.93 14.15 -5.11
N LEU A 312 4.82 13.41 -5.77
CA LEU A 312 5.54 12.32 -5.16
C LEU A 312 6.64 12.88 -4.26
N LEU A 313 6.63 12.50 -3.00
CA LEU A 313 7.69 12.86 -2.06
C LEU A 313 8.85 11.89 -2.23
N LEU A 314 10.05 12.44 -2.40
CA LEU A 314 11.32 11.72 -2.36
C LEU A 314 12.10 12.17 -1.13
N GLN A 315 12.91 11.27 -0.57
CA GLN A 315 13.79 11.60 0.57
C GLN A 315 14.69 12.81 0.25
N ARG A 316 15.27 12.82 -0.95
CA ARG A 316 16.04 13.96 -1.49
C ARG A 316 15.68 14.17 -2.96
N ASP A 317 16.00 15.34 -3.50
CA ASP A 317 15.88 15.58 -4.94
C ASP A 317 17.01 14.90 -5.75
N TYR A 318 16.98 15.08 -7.07
CA TYR A 318 17.94 14.52 -8.02
C TYR A 318 19.37 15.00 -7.75
N THR A 319 19.51 16.21 -7.23
CA THR A 319 20.79 16.81 -6.83
C THR A 319 21.16 16.50 -5.37
N GLN A 320 20.42 15.61 -4.71
CA GLN A 320 20.63 15.18 -3.32
C GLN A 320 20.39 16.29 -2.27
N ASN A 321 19.60 17.32 -2.62
CA ASN A 321 19.13 18.33 -1.67
C ASN A 321 17.85 17.89 -0.94
N SER A 322 17.60 18.44 0.25
CA SER A 322 16.35 18.25 0.98
C SER A 322 15.17 18.86 0.20
N SER A 323 13.99 18.22 0.26
CA SER A 323 12.73 18.62 -0.42
C SER A 323 12.56 18.13 -1.86
N GLY A 324 12.75 16.82 -2.10
CA GLY A 324 12.50 16.20 -3.39
C GLY A 324 11.01 16.03 -3.70
N LEU A 325 10.43 16.90 -4.53
CA LEU A 325 9.12 16.64 -5.16
C LEU A 325 9.31 16.14 -6.59
N ALA A 326 8.76 14.97 -6.88
CA ALA A 326 8.81 14.34 -8.19
C ALA A 326 7.41 14.12 -8.76
N ALA A 327 7.33 13.95 -10.07
CA ALA A 327 6.13 13.51 -10.76
C ALA A 327 6.24 12.02 -11.08
N ILE A 328 5.10 11.33 -11.12
CA ILE A 328 5.01 10.03 -11.78
C ILE A 328 4.57 10.26 -13.22
N VAL A 329 5.29 9.65 -14.16
CA VAL A 329 5.07 9.82 -15.60
C VAL A 329 5.07 8.46 -16.30
N SER A 330 4.45 8.42 -17.47
CA SER A 330 4.65 7.35 -18.46
C SER A 330 5.50 7.90 -19.60
N LEU A 331 6.32 7.06 -20.25
CA LEU A 331 7.06 7.45 -21.44
C LEU A 331 6.15 7.34 -22.66
N GLY A 332 5.79 8.49 -23.24
CA GLY A 332 5.03 8.56 -24.49
C GLY A 332 5.95 8.67 -25.71
N ILE A 333 5.53 8.09 -26.84
CA ILE A 333 6.11 8.35 -28.17
C ILE A 333 5.21 9.36 -28.87
N GLY A 334 5.42 10.66 -28.64
CA GLY A 334 4.90 11.75 -29.49
C GLY A 334 3.38 11.94 -29.57
N LYS A 335 2.90 13.02 -28.94
CA LYS A 335 1.52 13.52 -28.80
C LYS A 335 0.64 12.68 -27.85
N ILE A 336 0.56 13.24 -26.63
CA ILE A 336 -0.30 12.95 -25.48
C ILE A 336 0.23 11.79 -24.58
N ASN A 337 0.68 12.17 -23.37
CA ASN A 337 1.04 11.25 -22.29
C ASN A 337 -0.26 10.68 -21.71
N ASN A 338 -0.69 9.56 -22.25
CA ASN A 338 -2.01 8.98 -22.03
C ASN A 338 -1.89 7.77 -21.11
N THR A 339 -2.36 7.85 -19.86
CA THR A 339 -2.58 6.67 -18.99
C THR A 339 -4.07 6.56 -18.66
N SER A 340 -4.42 5.56 -17.84
CA SER A 340 -5.78 5.17 -17.47
C SER A 340 -6.71 6.28 -16.97
N GLY A 341 -6.25 7.52 -16.76
CA GLY A 341 -7.08 8.67 -16.40
C GLY A 341 -7.42 9.70 -17.48
N GLU A 342 -6.67 9.87 -18.58
CA GLU A 342 -6.99 10.98 -19.51
C GLU A 342 -6.80 10.73 -21.02
N ALA A 343 -6.28 9.59 -21.48
CA ALA A 343 -6.63 9.15 -22.84
C ALA A 343 -6.28 7.69 -23.15
N ILE A 344 -7.06 7.17 -24.09
CA ILE A 344 -7.06 5.82 -24.63
C ILE A 344 -6.02 5.77 -25.76
N ILE A 345 -4.83 5.19 -25.53
CA ILE A 345 -4.01 4.70 -26.64
C ILE A 345 -4.48 3.28 -26.96
N GLY A 346 -5.41 3.17 -27.93
CA GLY A 346 -5.77 1.99 -28.74
C GLY A 346 -6.18 0.71 -28.00
N SER A 347 -7.34 0.10 -28.20
CA SER A 347 -8.14 -0.13 -29.40
C SER A 347 -9.57 -0.46 -28.92
N PRO A 348 -10.63 -0.07 -29.63
CA PRO A 348 -12.00 -0.52 -29.32
C PRO A 348 -12.22 -2.03 -29.55
N THR A 349 -11.16 -2.80 -29.86
CA THR A 349 -11.22 -4.23 -30.17
C THR A 349 -10.13 -5.06 -29.48
N SER A 350 -10.49 -6.32 -29.24
CA SER A 350 -10.00 -7.32 -28.29
C SER A 350 -8.62 -7.95 -28.56
N ILE A 351 -7.60 -7.19 -28.99
CA ILE A 351 -6.30 -7.78 -29.39
C ILE A 351 -5.25 -7.78 -28.24
N GLY A 352 -5.51 -7.12 -27.11
CA GLY A 352 -4.67 -7.24 -25.90
C GLY A 352 -4.58 -5.97 -25.04
N TYR A 353 -3.73 -6.02 -24.01
CA TYR A 353 -3.42 -4.91 -23.11
C TYR A 353 -1.90 -4.67 -23.02
N ALA A 354 -1.49 -3.44 -22.70
CA ALA A 354 -0.10 -3.06 -22.54
C ALA A 354 0.16 -2.55 -21.12
N LEU A 355 1.23 -3.05 -20.49
CA LEU A 355 1.66 -2.64 -19.15
C LEU A 355 2.87 -1.73 -19.25
N MET A 356 2.76 -0.50 -18.72
CA MET A 356 3.85 0.47 -18.78
C MET A 356 4.41 0.79 -17.39
N PRO A 357 5.75 0.91 -17.22
CA PRO A 357 6.32 1.32 -15.96
C PRO A 357 5.87 2.71 -15.52
N ALA A 358 5.73 2.90 -14.21
CA ALA A 358 5.51 4.21 -13.60
C ALA A 358 6.86 4.88 -13.28
N TYR A 359 7.34 5.73 -14.19
CA TYR A 359 8.63 6.40 -14.05
C TYR A 359 8.54 7.58 -13.08
N ILE A 360 9.61 7.77 -12.31
CA ILE A 360 9.80 8.90 -11.42
C ILE A 360 10.58 9.97 -12.16
N TYR A 361 9.94 11.13 -12.34
CA TYR A 361 10.54 12.31 -12.96
C TYR A 361 10.78 13.40 -11.92
N ASN A 362 12.05 13.67 -11.63
CA ASN A 362 12.51 14.70 -10.71
C ASN A 362 13.47 15.65 -11.46
N SER A 363 12.92 16.38 -12.43
CA SER A 363 13.66 17.20 -13.42
C SER A 363 14.44 16.39 -14.46
N ASN A 364 14.85 15.17 -14.12
CA ASN A 364 15.25 14.10 -15.03
C ASN A 364 14.52 12.82 -14.62
N ILE A 365 14.51 11.81 -15.49
CA ILE A 365 14.06 10.47 -15.09
C ILE A 365 15.07 9.94 -14.06
N ARG A 366 14.59 9.65 -12.85
CA ARG A 366 15.42 9.17 -11.74
C ARG A 366 15.29 7.67 -11.51
N GLY A 367 14.13 7.09 -11.83
CA GLY A 367 13.88 5.69 -11.56
C GLY A 367 12.46 5.26 -11.89
N VAL A 368 12.06 4.11 -11.36
CA VAL A 368 10.75 3.49 -11.59
C VAL A 368 10.15 3.04 -10.26
N LEU A 369 8.86 3.31 -10.07
CA LEU A 369 8.13 2.76 -8.93
C LEU A 369 8.06 1.22 -9.02
N PRO A 370 8.33 0.53 -7.91
CA PRO A 370 8.35 -0.92 -7.91
C PRO A 370 6.96 -1.50 -8.14
N ALA A 371 6.85 -2.59 -8.91
CA ALA A 371 5.63 -3.37 -9.16
C ALA A 371 4.42 -2.68 -9.80
N LEU A 372 4.24 -1.36 -9.67
CA LEU A 372 3.12 -0.60 -10.21
C LEU A 372 3.31 -0.38 -11.71
N LYS A 373 2.30 -0.74 -12.49
CA LYS A 373 2.25 -0.49 -13.94
C LYS A 373 0.96 0.24 -14.31
N TRP A 374 1.10 1.14 -15.28
CA TRP A 374 -0.03 1.79 -15.94
C TRP A 374 -0.68 0.86 -16.96
N LEU A 375 -2.00 0.99 -17.09
CA LEU A 375 -2.78 0.47 -18.21
C LEU A 375 -3.16 1.63 -19.14
N TYR A 376 -3.23 1.35 -20.45
CA TYR A 376 -3.72 2.29 -21.47
C TYR A 376 -5.19 2.05 -21.85
N GLN A 377 -5.74 0.91 -21.45
CA GLN A 377 -7.17 0.63 -21.46
C GLN A 377 -7.78 1.13 -20.15
N SER A 378 -9.00 1.68 -20.20
CA SER A 378 -9.66 2.25 -19.02
C SER A 378 -9.82 1.23 -17.89
N GLU A 379 -10.53 0.12 -18.16
CA GLU A 379 -10.81 -0.95 -17.18
C GLU A 379 -11.01 -2.32 -17.87
N PRO A 380 -9.95 -2.94 -18.43
CA PRO A 380 -10.07 -4.22 -19.13
C PRO A 380 -10.32 -5.43 -18.21
N PHE A 381 -10.13 -5.27 -16.89
CA PHE A 381 -10.26 -6.35 -15.90
C PHE A 381 -11.30 -6.03 -14.83
N SER A 382 -11.84 -7.06 -14.20
CA SER A 382 -12.58 -6.90 -12.95
C SER A 382 -11.66 -6.41 -11.82
N ASN A 383 -12.21 -5.64 -10.87
CA ASN A 383 -11.47 -5.17 -9.70
C ASN A 383 -10.90 -6.36 -8.90
N LYS A 384 -9.59 -6.35 -8.62
CA LYS A 384 -8.81 -7.43 -7.99
C LYS A 384 -8.65 -8.71 -8.81
N GLN A 385 -8.95 -8.68 -10.10
CA GLN A 385 -8.66 -9.82 -10.99
C GLN A 385 -7.13 -10.02 -11.10
N SER A 386 -6.67 -11.24 -10.84
CA SER A 386 -5.29 -11.64 -11.10
C SER A 386 -5.13 -12.17 -12.51
N PHE A 387 -3.96 -11.95 -13.10
CA PHE A 387 -3.59 -12.48 -14.41
C PHE A 387 -2.07 -12.63 -14.52
N ILE A 388 -1.63 -13.45 -15.48
CA ILE A 388 -0.21 -13.68 -15.76
C ILE A 388 0.16 -12.86 -16.99
N PHE A 389 1.28 -12.15 -16.94
CA PHE A 389 1.88 -11.46 -18.08
C PHE A 389 3.38 -11.76 -18.12
N GLY A 390 3.82 -12.51 -19.13
CA GLY A 390 5.16 -13.10 -19.15
C GLY A 390 5.33 -14.12 -18.02
N SER A 391 6.38 -13.98 -17.21
CA SER A 391 6.63 -14.81 -16.02
C SER A 391 6.16 -14.17 -14.70
N GLU A 392 5.44 -13.05 -14.78
CA GLU A 392 4.99 -12.27 -13.63
C GLU A 392 3.48 -12.39 -13.44
N ILE A 393 3.06 -12.32 -12.18
CA ILE A 393 1.66 -12.35 -11.78
C ILE A 393 1.27 -10.93 -11.37
N PHE A 394 0.22 -10.40 -11.97
CA PHE A 394 -0.33 -9.08 -11.70
C PHE A 394 -1.74 -9.17 -11.13
N MET A 395 -2.13 -8.14 -10.38
CA MET A 395 -3.51 -7.90 -9.97
C MET A 395 -3.96 -6.54 -10.50
N ALA A 396 -5.10 -6.51 -11.17
CA ALA A 396 -5.78 -5.29 -11.57
C ALA A 396 -6.52 -4.67 -10.39
N LYS A 397 -6.47 -3.35 -10.26
CA LYS A 397 -7.16 -2.61 -9.20
C LYS A 397 -7.77 -1.34 -9.76
N SER A 398 -9.09 -1.21 -9.61
CA SER A 398 -9.79 0.03 -9.89
C SER A 398 -9.51 1.02 -8.76
N ILE A 399 -9.12 2.24 -9.12
CA ILE A 399 -8.76 3.35 -8.24
C ILE A 399 -9.55 4.59 -8.66
N ALA A 400 -9.69 5.55 -7.75
CA ALA A 400 -10.51 6.73 -8.00
C ALA A 400 -9.82 7.71 -8.96
N HIS A 401 -10.60 8.30 -9.88
CA HIS A 401 -10.14 9.41 -10.70
C HIS A 401 -10.12 10.72 -9.90
N PRO A 402 -9.12 11.60 -10.06
CA PRO A 402 -8.94 12.81 -9.24
C PRO A 402 -9.98 13.91 -9.49
N SER A 403 -10.82 13.79 -10.51
CA SER A 403 -11.79 14.81 -10.90
C SER A 403 -13.09 14.25 -11.49
N SER A 404 -13.27 12.92 -11.48
CA SER A 404 -14.46 12.25 -12.03
C SER A 404 -14.95 11.21 -11.01
N PRO A 405 -16.26 10.94 -10.92
CA PRO A 405 -16.78 9.78 -10.21
C PRO A 405 -16.43 8.46 -10.89
N GLU A 406 -15.81 8.49 -12.08
CA GLU A 406 -15.33 7.31 -12.79
C GLU A 406 -14.06 6.73 -12.13
N SER A 407 -13.86 5.43 -12.33
CA SER A 407 -12.62 4.77 -11.96
C SER A 407 -11.66 4.65 -13.12
N VAL A 408 -10.40 4.57 -12.73
CA VAL A 408 -9.29 4.18 -13.60
C VAL A 408 -8.69 2.90 -13.07
N GLN A 409 -8.01 2.14 -13.92
CA GLN A 409 -7.37 0.91 -13.49
C GLN A 409 -5.85 1.01 -13.53
N ILE A 410 -5.22 0.48 -12.49
CA ILE A 410 -3.79 0.17 -12.45
C ILE A 410 -3.60 -1.34 -12.31
N VAL A 411 -2.39 -1.82 -12.58
CA VAL A 411 -2.02 -3.19 -12.24
C VAL A 411 -0.77 -3.18 -11.37
N ILE A 412 -0.71 -4.09 -10.42
CA ILE A 412 0.40 -4.21 -9.49
C ILE A 412 0.90 -5.65 -9.54
N LYS A 413 2.22 -5.83 -9.69
CA LYS A 413 2.85 -7.14 -9.59
C LYS A 413 2.63 -7.68 -8.17
N ILE A 414 2.06 -8.88 -8.09
CA ILE A 414 1.79 -9.58 -6.82
C ILE A 414 2.66 -10.83 -6.65
N GLY A 415 3.44 -11.21 -7.67
CA GLY A 415 4.33 -12.37 -7.61
C GLY A 415 5.00 -12.71 -8.95
N GLY A 416 5.70 -13.83 -8.97
CA GLY A 416 6.24 -14.48 -10.17
C GLY A 416 5.94 -15.98 -10.12
N LEU A 417 5.89 -16.62 -11.29
CA LEU A 417 5.69 -18.06 -11.44
C LEU A 417 6.94 -18.86 -11.12
#